data_AF-A0A653ETC8-F1
#
_entry.id   AF-A0A653ETC8-F1
#
_cell.length_a   1.000
_cell.length_b   1.000
_cell.length_c   1.000
_cell.angle_alpha   90.00
_cell.angle_beta   90.00
_cell.angle_gamma   90.00
#
_symmetry.space_group_name_H-M   'P 1'
#
loop_
_entity.id
_entity.type
_entity.pdbx_description
1 polymer ?
#
loop_
_entity_poly.entity_id
_entity_poly.type
_entity_poly.pdbx_seq_one_letter_code
_entity_poly.pdbx_strand_id
1 'polypeptide(L)'
;MEERKREGAPHVRHHDNNTDPASTKYVYNTYMPETMTGRLNFRLSPEQEQALRHAATLTGQSLSGFVLSAAVDHAHDLLARANRIELSEAAFRRFVAALDEPAEAAPELVRLAKRKSRIPAR
;
A
#
# COMPACT_ATOMS: atom_id res chain seq x y z
N MET A 1 -69.13 7.05 14.43
CA MET A 1 -67.89 6.57 13.80
C MET A 1 -66.78 7.52 14.25
N GLU A 2 -66.13 7.28 15.40
CA GLU A 2 -64.99 6.34 15.57
C GLU A 2 -63.89 6.58 14.54
N GLU A 3 -62.60 6.53 14.84
CA GLU A 3 -61.75 6.69 16.02
C GLU A 3 -60.33 6.61 15.42
N ARG A 4 -59.42 7.46 15.90
CA ARG A 4 -57.98 7.19 16.14
C ARG A 4 -57.00 6.74 15.02
N LYS A 5 -55.89 7.52 14.94
CA LYS A 5 -54.43 7.14 14.93
C LYS A 5 -53.93 6.25 13.75
N ARG A 6 -52.79 6.50 13.09
CA ARG A 6 -51.39 6.55 13.59
C ARG A 6 -50.41 7.18 12.59
N GLU A 7 -49.24 7.56 13.11
CA GLU A 7 -48.07 8.22 12.49
C GLU A 7 -47.39 7.46 11.33
N GLY A 8 -46.61 8.20 10.51
CA GLY A 8 -45.45 7.69 9.78
C GLY A 8 -44.99 8.55 8.58
N ALA A 9 -43.98 9.40 8.77
CA ALA A 9 -43.10 9.89 7.69
C ALA A 9 -41.73 9.18 7.78
N PRO A 10 -40.81 9.22 6.81
CA PRO A 10 -40.90 9.39 5.35
C PRO A 10 -40.24 8.21 4.57
N HIS A 11 -40.39 8.11 3.25
CA HIS A 11 -39.42 7.35 2.42
C HIS A 11 -39.14 8.09 1.11
N VAL A 12 -38.07 8.88 1.11
CA VAL A 12 -37.50 9.49 -0.10
C VAL A 12 -36.71 8.40 -0.83
N ARG A 13 -37.12 8.02 -2.05
CA ARG A 13 -36.24 7.29 -2.97
C ARG A 13 -35.79 8.20 -4.10
N HIS A 14 -34.48 8.15 -4.31
CA HIS A 14 -33.72 8.90 -5.27
C HIS A 14 -33.97 8.44 -6.70
N HIS A 15 -34.18 9.45 -7.54
CA HIS A 15 -33.73 9.64 -8.92
C HIS A 15 -34.02 8.55 -9.96
N ASP A 16 -35.02 8.88 -10.78
CA ASP A 16 -35.16 8.46 -12.16
C ASP A 16 -33.93 8.90 -12.98
N ASN A 17 -33.11 7.94 -13.41
CA ASN A 17 -32.03 8.19 -14.37
C ASN A 17 -32.58 8.14 -15.79
N ASN A 18 -33.08 9.28 -16.27
CA ASN A 18 -33.30 9.50 -17.69
C ASN A 18 -31.93 9.55 -18.40
N THR A 19 -31.69 8.57 -19.27
CA THR A 19 -30.44 8.41 -20.02
C THR A 19 -30.55 9.22 -21.32
N ASP A 20 -29.84 10.35 -21.40
CA ASP A 20 -29.58 11.06 -22.66
C ASP A 20 -28.38 10.40 -23.39
N PRO A 21 -28.52 9.96 -24.66
CA PRO A 21 -27.47 9.22 -25.38
C PRO A 21 -26.30 10.05 -25.92
N ALA A 22 -26.14 11.34 -25.58
CA ALA A 22 -25.16 12.22 -26.25
C ALA A 22 -23.97 12.71 -25.38
N SER A 23 -23.48 11.95 -24.40
CA SER A 23 -22.28 12.32 -23.63
C SER A 23 -21.08 11.41 -23.90
N THR A 24 -20.10 11.98 -24.59
CA THR A 24 -18.67 11.62 -24.72
C THR A 24 -18.20 10.44 -23.87
N LYS A 25 -17.82 9.34 -24.55
CA LYS A 25 -17.20 8.18 -23.92
C LYS A 25 -15.80 8.53 -23.40
N TYR A 26 -15.69 8.89 -22.13
CA TYR A 26 -14.41 8.80 -21.42
C TYR A 26 -14.09 7.33 -21.18
N VAL A 27 -13.20 6.77 -21.99
CA VAL A 27 -12.59 5.47 -21.71
C VAL A 27 -11.47 5.73 -20.70
N TYR A 28 -11.80 5.70 -19.41
CA TYR A 28 -10.74 5.42 -18.43
C TYR A 28 -10.27 4.00 -18.73
N ASN A 29 -9.02 3.87 -19.13
CA ASN A 29 -8.34 2.57 -19.14
C ASN A 29 -8.22 2.13 -17.68
N THR A 30 -9.30 1.56 -17.15
CA THR A 30 -9.27 0.84 -15.88
C THR A 30 -8.40 -0.38 -16.13
N TYR A 31 -7.11 -0.23 -15.86
CA TYR A 31 -6.30 -1.34 -15.38
C TYR A 31 -7.18 -1.97 -14.28
N MET A 32 -7.84 -3.10 -14.55
CA MET A 32 -8.37 -3.92 -13.47
C MET A 32 -7.13 -4.59 -12.91
N PRO A 33 -6.55 -4.12 -11.79
CA PRO A 33 -5.60 -4.97 -11.11
C PRO A 33 -6.37 -6.19 -10.64
N GLU A 34 -5.68 -7.32 -10.51
CA GLU A 34 -6.18 -8.47 -9.78
C GLU A 34 -6.92 -8.03 -8.51
N THR A 35 -8.05 -8.65 -8.23
CA THR A 35 -9.04 -8.15 -7.26
C THR A 35 -8.38 -7.65 -5.97
N MET A 36 -8.53 -6.35 -5.68
CA MET A 36 -7.94 -5.74 -4.47
C MET A 36 -8.65 -6.31 -3.24
N THR A 37 -8.08 -7.35 -2.64
CA THR A 37 -8.68 -8.08 -1.50
C THR A 37 -8.38 -7.45 -0.15
N GLY A 38 -7.32 -6.64 -0.04
CA GLY A 38 -6.92 -5.97 1.19
C GLY A 38 -7.78 -4.76 1.53
N ARG A 39 -8.24 -4.66 2.78
CA ARG A 39 -8.94 -3.47 3.31
C ARG A 39 -8.20 -2.92 4.52
N LEU A 40 -7.98 -1.61 4.53
CA LEU A 40 -7.45 -0.85 5.66
C LEU A 40 -8.55 0.06 6.20
N ASN A 41 -8.88 -0.08 7.48
CA ASN A 41 -9.87 0.75 8.16
C ASN A 41 -9.16 1.64 9.19
N PHE A 42 -9.36 2.95 9.11
CA PHE A 42 -8.77 3.92 10.04
C PHE A 42 -9.87 4.62 10.84
N ARG A 43 -9.58 4.91 12.11
CA ARG A 43 -10.35 5.86 12.91
C ARG A 43 -9.52 7.14 12.98
N LEU A 44 -10.11 8.24 12.55
CA LEU A 44 -9.44 9.53 12.47
C LEU A 44 -10.09 10.49 13.46
N SER A 45 -9.29 11.39 14.04
CA SER A 45 -9.82 12.59 14.64
C SER A 45 -10.35 13.53 13.55
N PRO A 46 -11.24 14.49 13.89
CA PRO A 46 -11.73 15.48 12.92
C PRO A 46 -10.59 16.27 12.26
N GLU A 47 -9.57 16.64 13.03
CA GLU A 47 -8.39 17.37 12.55
C GLU A 47 -7.58 16.55 11.54
N GLN A 48 -7.36 15.25 11.83
CA GLN A 48 -6.66 14.35 10.92
C GLN A 48 -7.44 14.16 9.61
N GLU A 49 -8.75 13.97 9.70
CA GLU A 49 -9.59 13.84 8.50
C GLU A 49 -9.55 15.11 7.64
N GLN A 50 -9.64 16.28 8.27
CA GLN A 50 -9.59 17.56 7.56
C GLN A 50 -8.24 17.75 6.84
N ALA A 51 -7.13 17.50 7.54
CA ALA A 51 -5.80 17.62 6.97
C ALA A 51 -5.60 16.68 5.78
N LEU A 52 -5.99 15.40 5.91
CA LEU A 52 -5.85 14.41 4.84
C LEU A 52 -6.74 14.73 3.63
N ARG A 53 -7.98 15.18 3.85
CA ARG A 53 -8.88 15.61 2.75
C ARG A 53 -8.33 16.83 2.02
N HIS A 54 -7.77 17.79 2.75
CA HIS A 54 -7.18 18.97 2.14
C HIS A 54 -5.96 18.59 1.28
N ALA A 55 -5.06 17.76 1.81
CA ALA A 55 -3.90 17.27 1.07
C ALA A 55 -4.30 16.49 -0.19
N ALA A 56 -5.29 15.59 -0.08
CA ALA A 56 -5.82 14.84 -1.23
C ALA A 56 -6.41 15.78 -2.31
N THR A 57 -7.05 16.87 -1.89
CA THR A 57 -7.60 17.88 -2.82
C THR A 57 -6.47 18.60 -3.58
N LEU A 58 -5.39 18.97 -2.89
CA LEU A 58 -4.24 19.63 -3.51
C LEU A 58 -3.54 18.75 -4.55
N THR A 59 -3.55 17.43 -4.35
CA THR A 59 -2.94 16.47 -5.28
C THR A 59 -3.92 15.93 -6.34
N GLY A 60 -5.19 16.34 -6.30
CA GLY A 60 -6.22 15.85 -7.22
C GLY A 60 -6.56 14.36 -7.02
N GLN A 61 -6.31 13.82 -5.83
CA GLN A 61 -6.54 12.41 -5.49
C GLN A 61 -7.79 12.23 -4.62
N SER A 62 -8.35 11.02 -4.62
CA SER A 62 -9.31 10.64 -3.58
C SER A 62 -8.59 10.53 -2.23
N LEU A 63 -9.31 10.70 -1.12
CA LEU A 63 -8.74 10.54 0.23
C LEU A 63 -8.06 9.18 0.42
N SER A 64 -8.70 8.10 -0.03
CA SER A 64 -8.14 6.75 0.04
C SER A 64 -6.92 6.57 -0.86
N GLY A 65 -6.94 7.15 -2.07
CA GLY A 65 -5.81 7.13 -2.99
C GLY A 65 -4.60 7.88 -2.45
N PHE A 66 -4.81 9.07 -1.88
CA PHE A 66 -3.78 9.87 -1.24
C PHE A 66 -3.14 9.12 -0.06
N VAL A 67 -3.96 8.60 0.86
CA VAL A 67 -3.46 7.86 2.04
C VAL A 67 -2.71 6.60 1.62
N LEU A 68 -3.24 5.84 0.66
CA LEU A 68 -2.58 4.62 0.18
C LEU A 68 -1.24 4.94 -0.48
N SER A 69 -1.20 5.94 -1.37
CA SER A 69 0.04 6.38 -2.03
C SER A 69 1.10 6.76 -1.00
N ALA A 70 0.75 7.67 -0.08
CA ALA A 70 1.69 8.15 0.95
C ALA A 70 2.20 7.01 1.84
N ALA A 71 1.34 6.05 2.19
CA ALA A 71 1.74 4.89 2.99
C ALA A 71 2.66 3.93 2.22
N VAL A 72 2.38 3.67 0.94
CA VAL A 72 3.21 2.81 0.08
C VAL A 72 4.58 3.44 -0.16
N ASP A 73 4.61 4.73 -0.48
CA ASP A 73 5.86 5.47 -0.70
C ASP A 73 6.75 5.42 0.55
N HIS A 74 6.17 5.69 1.72
CA HIS A 74 6.90 5.62 2.98
C HIS A 74 7.39 4.19 3.29
N ALA A 75 6.59 3.17 3.00
CA ALA A 75 6.98 1.78 3.18
C ALA A 75 8.17 1.41 2.28
N HIS A 76 8.15 1.81 1.00
CA HIS A 76 9.27 1.60 0.09
C HIS A 76 10.55 2.28 0.57
N ASP A 77 10.47 3.52 1.05
CA ASP A 77 11.63 4.24 1.59
C ASP A 77 12.22 3.56 2.83
N LEU A 78 11.37 3.01 3.71
CA LEU A 78 11.83 2.27 4.88
C LEU A 78 12.49 0.94 4.49
N LEU A 79 11.88 0.18 3.58
CA LEU A 79 12.42 -1.09 3.11
C LEU A 79 13.74 -0.89 2.36
N ALA A 80 13.84 0.15 1.54
CA ALA A 80 15.07 0.50 0.82
C ALA A 80 16.21 0.85 1.78
N ARG A 81 15.91 1.54 2.89
CA ARG A 81 16.89 1.84 3.95
C ARG A 81 17.29 0.59 4.75
N ALA A 82 16.31 -0.23 5.15
CA ALA A 82 16.55 -1.42 5.95
C ALA A 82 17.44 -2.46 5.23
N ASN A 83 17.36 -2.53 3.90
CA ASN A 83 18.12 -3.48 3.09
C ASN A 83 19.42 -2.92 2.50
N ARG A 84 19.82 -1.70 2.87
CA ARG A 84 21.04 -1.07 2.37
C ARG A 84 22.20 -1.32 3.33
N ILE A 85 23.28 -1.91 2.81
CA ILE A 85 24.57 -1.95 3.51
C ILE A 85 25.39 -0.76 3.03
N GLU A 86 25.59 0.23 3.89
CA GLU A 86 26.48 1.35 3.61
C GLU A 86 27.91 0.97 4.01
N LEU A 87 28.84 1.05 3.05
CA LEU A 87 30.27 0.82 3.26
C LEU A 87 31.02 2.13 3.07
N SER A 88 31.99 2.41 3.93
CA SER A 88 32.99 3.45 3.65
C SER A 88 33.79 3.08 2.39
N GLU A 89 34.40 4.06 1.73
CA GLU A 89 35.20 3.78 0.53
C GLU A 89 36.28 2.73 0.78
N ALA A 90 36.98 2.80 1.93
CA ALA A 90 37.97 1.81 2.31
C ALA A 90 37.36 0.41 2.53
N ALA A 91 36.19 0.33 3.16
CA ALA A 91 35.49 -0.94 3.35
C ALA A 91 34.98 -1.51 2.01
N PHE A 92 34.52 -0.67 1.10
CA PHE A 92 34.09 -1.06 -0.24
C PHE A 92 35.27 -1.57 -1.07
N ARG A 93 36.42 -0.89 -1.08
CA ARG A 93 37.62 -1.35 -1.77
C ARG A 93 38.11 -2.70 -1.24
N ARG A 94 38.09 -2.89 0.09
CA ARG A 94 38.39 -4.19 0.71
C ARG A 94 37.38 -5.27 0.31
N PHE A 95 36.10 -4.92 0.27
CA PHE A 95 35.04 -5.84 -0.13
C PHE A 95 35.22 -6.30 -1.58
N VAL A 96 35.45 -5.38 -2.52
CA VAL A 96 35.69 -5.69 -3.94
C VAL A 96 36.94 -6.55 -4.10
N ALA A 97 38.07 -6.18 -3.47
CA ALA A 97 39.29 -6.98 -3.53
C ALA A 97 39.07 -8.42 -3.04
N ALA A 98 38.29 -8.61 -1.96
CA ALA A 98 37.95 -9.93 -1.45
C ALA A 98 37.03 -10.75 -2.38
N LEU A 99 36.27 -10.10 -3.28
CA LEU A 99 35.45 -10.81 -4.29
C LEU A 99 36.29 -11.34 -5.45
N ASP A 100 37.41 -10.67 -5.77
CA ASP A 100 38.32 -11.08 -6.84
C ASP A 100 39.27 -12.21 -6.41
N GLU A 101 39.44 -12.40 -5.09
CA GLU A 101 40.23 -13.48 -4.52
C GLU A 101 39.48 -14.83 -4.58
N PRO A 102 40.17 -15.94 -4.86
CA PRO A 102 39.55 -17.27 -4.83
C PRO A 102 39.05 -17.56 -3.41
N ALA A 103 37.77 -17.93 -3.30
CA ALA A 103 37.15 -18.17 -2.01
C ALA A 103 37.79 -19.38 -1.29
N GLU A 104 38.43 -19.11 -0.14
CA GLU A 104 38.90 -20.15 0.76
C GLU A 104 37.78 -20.57 1.73
N ALA A 105 37.39 -21.84 1.68
CA ALA A 105 36.35 -22.36 2.53
C ALA A 105 36.84 -22.49 3.98
N ALA A 106 36.31 -21.65 4.88
CA ALA A 106 36.57 -21.79 6.30
C ALA A 106 36.03 -23.16 6.80
N PRO A 107 36.87 -24.02 7.41
CA PRO A 107 36.48 -25.37 7.84
C PRO A 107 35.24 -25.39 8.75
N GLU A 108 35.09 -24.34 9.57
CA GLU A 108 33.95 -24.14 10.45
C GLU A 108 32.64 -23.91 9.69
N LEU A 109 32.67 -23.11 8.62
CA LEU A 109 31.52 -22.87 7.76
C LEU A 109 31.12 -24.12 6.99
N VAL A 110 32.11 -24.90 6.50
CA VAL A 110 31.85 -26.20 5.85
C VAL A 110 31.18 -27.17 6.82
N ARG A 111 31.64 -27.23 8.07
CA ARG A 111 31.05 -28.07 9.11
C ARG A 111 29.63 -27.64 9.48
N LEU A 112 29.37 -26.33 9.51
CA LEU A 112 28.03 -25.79 9.76
C LEU A 112 27.06 -26.09 8.61
N ALA A 113 27.49 -25.88 7.36
CA ALA A 113 26.67 -26.11 6.16
C ALA A 113 26.23 -27.58 6.00
N LYS A 114 27.01 -28.54 6.55
CA LYS A 114 26.66 -29.97 6.57
C LYS A 114 25.59 -30.34 7.62
N ARG A 115 25.25 -29.44 8.55
CA ARG A 115 24.22 -29.70 9.57
C ARG A 115 22.83 -29.55 8.95
N LYS A 116 21.85 -30.30 9.46
CA LYS A 116 20.45 -30.16 9.05
C LYS A 116 19.98 -28.73 9.27
N SER A 117 19.50 -28.08 8.21
CA SER A 117 18.99 -26.71 8.29
C SER A 117 17.88 -26.60 9.34
N ARG A 118 17.99 -25.58 10.20
CA ARG A 118 16.93 -25.20 11.13
C ARG A 118 15.89 -24.28 10.48
N ILE A 119 16.19 -23.79 9.28
CA ILE A 119 15.27 -23.00 8.46
C ILE A 119 14.48 -24.01 7.61
N PRO A 120 13.15 -24.11 7.77
CA PRO A 120 12.33 -24.97 6.93
C PRO A 120 12.44 -24.51 5.47
N ALA A 121 12.50 -25.46 4.54
CA ALA A 121 12.43 -25.15 3.11
C ALA A 121 11.09 -24.46 2.83
N ARG A 122 11.15 -23.32 2.13
CA ARG A 122 10.00 -22.48 1.80
C ARG A 122 9.29 -23.00 0.56
#